data_AF-A0A941V302-F1
#
_entry.id   AF-A0A941V302-F1
#
_cell.length_a   1.000
_cell.length_b   1.000
_cell.length_c   1.000
_cell.angle_alpha   90.00
_cell.angle_beta   90.00
_cell.angle_gamma   90.00
#
_symmetry.space_group_name_H-M   'P 1'
#
loop_
_entity.id
_entity.type
_entity.pdbx_description
1 polymer ?
#
loop_
_entity_poly.entity_id
_entity_poly.type
_entity_poly.pdbx_seq_one_letter_code
_entity_poly.pdbx_strand_id
1 'polypeptide(L)'
;MKWCVTALALACIATAMPSAVSAADPGMDSIVRGGRLYDNWYRELRVTPPRGTHPLFGGAVGLVSDAAATWRCTTCHGWDYGGAGGMPGITGYRGADPAAIVAILEQPPHGYGAVMRPRDLLDLAQFVSRGQLPMDDLVDAKTRRSKGLAAGYEDRYSTICAGCHGADGKKVRDTPPLGEVARERPHEALHMILNGHPSGQMPALRVLGAEAAAGMLAFLQTLPAQNLAGSVVRGGRLYDNWQAELRTLPPSVPHPAYPRSAVYAEDAPRTWRCKECHGWDYLGRDGGYASGPHATGIKGIRDLSGAPPEQVIAVLRDDTHRYGAVLKQRDLLDLAHFVSLGQIDMDRAIDRPTRKAKGVAARAVDYYGTICASCHGRDGAAIITTVPLGRLANDSPWEALHKILNGHPDEPMPALRVLGNDLLVDILAYLQTLSQDR
;
A
#
# COMPACT_ATOMS: atom_id res chain seq x y z
N MET A 1 -55.94 10.61 77.86
CA MET A 1 -55.64 9.16 77.86
C MET A 1 -55.58 8.68 76.43
N LYS A 2 -54.36 8.49 75.89
CA LYS A 2 -53.98 7.61 74.75
C LYS A 2 -52.54 7.95 74.35
N TRP A 3 -51.64 7.01 74.62
CA TRP A 3 -50.32 6.89 74.00
C TRP A 3 -50.48 6.49 72.53
N CYS A 4 -49.61 6.95 71.63
CA CYS A 4 -48.88 6.10 70.66
C CYS A 4 -48.04 6.97 69.69
N VAL A 5 -46.72 6.85 69.78
CA VAL A 5 -45.82 6.07 68.88
C VAL A 5 -45.27 6.95 67.74
N THR A 6 -44.02 7.36 67.95
CA THR A 6 -43.06 7.86 66.97
C THR A 6 -42.80 6.80 65.90
N ALA A 7 -43.10 7.13 64.64
CA ALA A 7 -42.74 6.28 63.49
C ALA A 7 -41.33 6.66 62.99
N LEU A 8 -40.40 5.72 63.16
CA LEU A 8 -39.07 5.73 62.56
C LEU A 8 -39.20 5.49 61.05
N ALA A 9 -38.73 6.42 60.22
CA ALA A 9 -38.63 6.22 58.77
C ALA A 9 -37.40 5.35 58.47
N LEU A 10 -37.62 4.09 58.07
CA LEU A 10 -36.57 3.22 57.53
C LEU A 10 -36.21 3.69 56.11
N ALA A 11 -34.98 4.16 55.92
CA ALA A 11 -34.39 4.36 54.61
C ALA A 11 -34.12 3.00 53.95
N CYS A 12 -34.83 2.69 52.85
CA CYS A 12 -34.52 1.55 52.01
C CYS A 12 -33.22 1.83 51.25
N ILE A 13 -32.13 1.18 51.67
CA ILE A 13 -30.89 1.10 50.90
C ILE A 13 -31.18 0.20 49.70
N ALA A 14 -31.35 0.79 48.52
CA ALA A 14 -31.38 0.06 47.27
C ALA A 14 -29.97 -0.51 47.02
N THR A 15 -29.82 -1.81 47.25
CA THR A 15 -28.63 -2.54 46.84
C THR A 15 -28.57 -2.54 45.31
N ALA A 16 -27.63 -1.78 44.75
CA ALA A 16 -27.31 -1.85 43.34
C ALA A 16 -26.89 -3.28 43.01
N MET A 17 -27.71 -3.98 42.22
CA MET A 17 -27.31 -5.27 41.67
C MET A 17 -26.08 -5.06 40.78
N PRO A 18 -25.07 -5.94 40.84
CA PRO A 18 -23.97 -5.88 39.90
C PRO A 18 -24.56 -6.03 38.49
N SER A 19 -24.26 -5.07 37.61
CA SER A 19 -24.56 -5.17 36.19
C SER A 19 -24.05 -6.52 35.69
N ALA A 20 -24.96 -7.36 35.21
CA ALA A 20 -24.60 -8.62 34.58
C ALA A 20 -23.63 -8.31 33.43
N VAL A 21 -22.39 -8.78 33.55
CA VAL A 21 -21.49 -8.89 32.41
C VAL A 21 -22.22 -9.76 31.40
N SER A 22 -22.56 -9.20 30.24
CA SER A 22 -23.10 -9.97 29.12
C SER A 22 -22.24 -11.21 28.93
N ALA A 23 -22.81 -12.39 29.12
CA ALA A 23 -22.16 -13.63 28.75
C ALA A 23 -21.73 -13.53 27.27
N ALA A 24 -20.53 -14.04 26.95
CA ALA A 24 -20.07 -14.10 25.57
C ALA A 24 -21.13 -14.85 24.74
N ASP A 25 -21.60 -14.24 23.65
CA ASP A 25 -22.55 -14.86 22.73
C ASP A 25 -21.94 -16.16 22.19
N PRO A 26 -22.50 -17.34 22.49
CA PRO A 26 -21.97 -18.62 22.02
C PRO A 26 -21.94 -18.62 20.48
N GLY A 27 -20.75 -18.52 19.89
CA GLY A 27 -20.54 -18.49 18.44
C GLY A 27 -20.02 -17.16 17.87
N MET A 28 -19.77 -16.13 18.69
CA MET A 28 -19.15 -14.89 18.20
C MET A 28 -17.75 -15.14 17.59
N ASP A 29 -16.98 -16.06 18.18
CA ASP A 29 -15.69 -16.53 17.65
C ASP A 29 -15.83 -17.15 16.25
N SER A 30 -16.86 -17.99 16.06
CA SER A 30 -17.22 -18.64 14.81
C SER A 30 -17.62 -17.61 13.75
N ILE A 31 -18.45 -16.62 14.10
CA ILE A 31 -18.85 -15.52 13.20
C ILE A 31 -17.65 -14.68 12.79
N VAL A 32 -16.79 -14.31 13.75
CA VAL A 32 -15.60 -13.50 13.50
C VAL A 32 -14.63 -14.25 12.57
N ARG A 33 -14.37 -15.53 12.83
CA ARG A 33 -13.55 -16.37 11.95
C ARG A 33 -14.19 -16.55 10.58
N GLY A 34 -15.50 -16.76 10.53
CA GLY A 34 -16.30 -16.83 9.30
C GLY A 34 -16.18 -15.58 8.44
N GLY A 35 -16.13 -14.40 9.06
CA GLY A 35 -15.87 -13.14 8.34
C GLY A 35 -14.48 -13.12 7.68
N ARG A 36 -13.44 -13.58 8.38
CA ARG A 36 -12.10 -13.71 7.75
C ARG A 36 -12.06 -14.74 6.62
N LEU A 37 -12.82 -15.84 6.75
CA LEU A 37 -12.98 -16.81 5.66
C LEU A 37 -13.71 -16.20 4.46
N TYR A 38 -14.74 -15.38 4.70
CA TYR A 38 -15.47 -14.66 3.68
C TYR A 38 -14.56 -13.68 2.90
N ASP A 39 -13.70 -12.94 3.61
CA ASP A 39 -12.67 -12.09 3.01
C ASP A 39 -11.71 -12.92 2.14
N ASN A 40 -10.97 -13.84 2.77
CA ASN A 40 -9.94 -14.63 2.11
C ASN A 40 -9.68 -15.95 2.86
N TRP A 41 -10.44 -16.98 2.52
CA TRP A 41 -10.36 -18.29 3.15
C TRP A 41 -8.98 -18.94 3.01
N TYR A 42 -8.36 -18.89 1.83
CA TYR A 42 -7.08 -19.58 1.61
C TYR A 42 -5.94 -18.90 2.38
N ARG A 43 -6.01 -17.58 2.58
CA ARG A 43 -5.10 -16.85 3.47
C ARG A 43 -5.34 -17.20 4.93
N GLU A 44 -6.60 -17.17 5.40
CA GLU A 44 -6.95 -17.52 6.79
C GLU A 44 -6.56 -18.96 7.14
N LEU A 45 -6.79 -19.91 6.24
CA LEU A 45 -6.43 -21.32 6.42
C LEU A 45 -4.95 -21.61 6.13
N ARG A 46 -4.22 -20.66 5.54
CA ARG A 46 -2.82 -20.82 5.10
C ARG A 46 -2.62 -22.00 4.14
N VAL A 47 -3.52 -22.11 3.17
CA VAL A 47 -3.51 -23.16 2.14
C VAL A 47 -3.39 -22.55 0.75
N THR A 48 -2.97 -23.36 -0.22
CA THR A 48 -2.91 -22.94 -1.62
C THR A 48 -4.31 -22.98 -2.24
N PRO A 49 -4.80 -21.89 -2.83
CA PRO A 49 -6.08 -21.90 -3.54
C PRO A 49 -6.01 -22.73 -4.83
N PRO A 50 -7.16 -23.11 -5.42
CA PRO A 50 -7.17 -23.75 -6.72
C PRO A 50 -6.49 -22.89 -7.80
N ARG A 51 -5.81 -23.55 -8.75
CA ARG A 51 -5.03 -22.87 -9.81
C ARG A 51 -5.90 -22.26 -10.92
N GLY A 52 -7.08 -22.83 -11.16
CA GLY A 52 -8.01 -22.34 -12.18
C GLY A 52 -8.93 -21.27 -11.62
N THR A 53 -9.62 -20.54 -12.50
CA THR A 53 -10.70 -19.62 -12.12
C THR A 53 -11.86 -20.40 -11.51
N HIS A 54 -12.58 -19.79 -10.56
CA HIS A 54 -13.76 -20.40 -9.98
C HIS A 54 -14.81 -20.68 -11.08
N PRO A 55 -15.44 -21.88 -11.15
CA PRO A 55 -16.34 -22.24 -12.25
C PRO A 55 -17.53 -21.28 -12.48
N LEU A 56 -18.03 -20.68 -11.41
CA LEU A 56 -19.08 -19.64 -11.47
C LEU A 56 -18.62 -18.27 -11.95
N PHE A 57 -17.32 -18.03 -12.06
CA PHE A 57 -16.80 -16.73 -12.45
C PHE A 57 -16.92 -16.55 -13.97
N GLY A 58 -18.02 -15.95 -14.41
CA GLY A 58 -18.29 -15.68 -15.84
C GLY A 58 -17.63 -14.41 -16.39
N GLY A 59 -16.87 -13.67 -15.58
CA GLY A 59 -16.18 -12.45 -15.98
C GLY A 59 -14.89 -12.74 -16.75
N ALA A 60 -14.51 -11.85 -17.68
CA ALA A 60 -13.20 -11.93 -18.32
C ALA A 60 -12.10 -11.80 -17.25
N VAL A 61 -11.12 -12.71 -17.25
CA VAL A 61 -9.91 -12.69 -16.40
C VAL A 61 -9.17 -11.34 -16.49
N GLY A 62 -9.43 -10.53 -17.53
CA GLY A 62 -8.91 -9.17 -17.67
C GLY A 62 -9.33 -8.16 -16.59
N LEU A 63 -10.42 -8.39 -15.83
CA LEU A 63 -10.83 -7.53 -14.71
C LEU A 63 -10.25 -7.97 -13.36
N VAL A 64 -9.83 -9.22 -13.24
CA VAL A 64 -9.20 -9.79 -12.05
C VAL A 64 -7.99 -10.59 -12.51
N SER A 65 -6.80 -9.99 -12.42
CA SER A 65 -5.55 -10.54 -12.96
C SER A 65 -5.03 -11.80 -12.24
N ASP A 66 -5.79 -12.36 -11.29
CA ASP A 66 -5.40 -13.49 -10.45
C ASP A 66 -6.55 -14.51 -10.34
N ALA A 67 -6.34 -15.72 -10.86
CA ALA A 67 -7.30 -16.81 -10.78
C ALA A 67 -7.68 -17.15 -9.33
N ALA A 68 -6.75 -17.04 -8.38
CA ALA A 68 -7.03 -17.32 -6.97
C ALA A 68 -8.05 -16.33 -6.38
N ALA A 69 -8.01 -15.06 -6.80
CA ALA A 69 -8.94 -14.04 -6.32
C ALA A 69 -10.40 -14.34 -6.70
N THR A 70 -10.63 -15.07 -7.80
CA THR A 70 -11.98 -15.51 -8.19
C THR A 70 -12.61 -16.51 -7.21
N TRP A 71 -11.82 -17.12 -6.32
CA TRP A 71 -12.28 -18.03 -5.26
C TRP A 71 -12.59 -17.34 -3.93
N ARG A 72 -12.50 -16.01 -3.85
CA ARG A 72 -12.90 -15.25 -2.64
C ARG A 72 -14.39 -14.97 -2.67
N CYS A 73 -15.05 -15.07 -1.52
CA CYS A 73 -16.49 -14.79 -1.42
C CYS A 73 -16.78 -13.33 -1.77
N THR A 74 -15.92 -12.40 -1.32
CA THR A 74 -16.00 -10.96 -1.61
C THR A 74 -15.97 -10.62 -3.10
N THR A 75 -15.34 -11.44 -3.95
CA THR A 75 -15.28 -11.21 -5.40
C THR A 75 -16.65 -11.35 -6.06
N CYS A 76 -17.51 -12.24 -5.58
CA CYS A 76 -18.86 -12.45 -6.11
C CYS A 76 -19.94 -11.74 -5.26
N HIS A 77 -19.79 -11.76 -3.94
CA HIS A 77 -20.83 -11.32 -3.01
C HIS A 77 -20.60 -9.90 -2.47
N GLY A 78 -19.48 -9.26 -2.83
CA GLY A 78 -19.16 -7.88 -2.46
C GLY A 78 -18.76 -7.69 -1.00
N TRP A 79 -18.27 -6.50 -0.66
CA TRP A 79 -17.94 -6.12 0.73
C TRP A 79 -19.15 -5.56 1.50
N ASP A 80 -20.17 -5.11 0.78
CA ASP A 80 -21.47 -4.70 1.29
C ASP A 80 -22.47 -5.87 1.40
N TYR A 81 -22.05 -7.07 0.99
CA TYR A 81 -22.85 -8.30 0.90
C TYR A 81 -23.97 -8.27 -0.15
N GLY A 82 -24.07 -7.20 -0.95
CA GLY A 82 -25.11 -6.97 -1.95
C GLY A 82 -24.87 -7.67 -3.29
N GLY A 83 -23.67 -8.20 -3.51
CA GLY A 83 -23.24 -8.78 -4.78
C GLY A 83 -22.26 -7.87 -5.52
N ALA A 84 -21.42 -8.45 -6.37
CA ALA A 84 -20.42 -7.75 -7.16
C ALA A 84 -20.26 -8.38 -8.54
N GLY A 85 -19.95 -7.58 -9.56
CA GLY A 85 -19.65 -8.09 -10.91
C GLY A 85 -20.79 -8.86 -11.58
N GLY A 86 -22.05 -8.52 -11.28
CA GLY A 86 -23.24 -9.21 -11.80
C GLY A 86 -23.62 -10.49 -11.04
N MET A 87 -22.89 -10.83 -9.98
CA MET A 87 -23.18 -11.97 -9.11
C MET A 87 -24.12 -11.57 -7.95
N PRO A 88 -24.96 -12.50 -7.46
CA PRO A 88 -25.92 -12.21 -6.40
C PRO A 88 -25.23 -11.97 -5.04
N GLY A 89 -25.83 -11.11 -4.22
CA GLY A 89 -25.43 -10.92 -2.82
C GLY A 89 -25.89 -12.05 -1.89
N ILE A 90 -25.47 -11.96 -0.63
CA ILE A 90 -25.82 -12.92 0.43
C ILE A 90 -26.82 -12.35 1.47
N THR A 91 -27.26 -11.10 1.32
CA THR A 91 -28.15 -10.42 2.29
C THR A 91 -29.44 -11.15 2.63
N GLY A 92 -29.95 -11.97 1.69
CA GLY A 92 -31.14 -12.81 1.87
C GLY A 92 -30.95 -14.05 2.75
N TYR A 93 -29.71 -14.41 3.09
CA TYR A 93 -29.39 -15.54 3.97
C TYR A 93 -29.29 -15.14 5.45
N ARG A 94 -29.55 -13.87 5.79
CA ARG A 94 -29.58 -13.42 7.19
C ARG A 94 -30.64 -14.19 7.99
N GLY A 95 -30.22 -14.79 9.10
CA GLY A 95 -31.08 -15.62 9.95
C GLY A 95 -31.38 -17.02 9.41
N ALA A 96 -30.86 -17.40 8.24
CA ALA A 96 -31.02 -18.75 7.70
C ALA A 96 -30.26 -19.78 8.56
N ASP A 97 -30.67 -21.04 8.51
CA ASP A 97 -29.97 -22.13 9.20
C ASP A 97 -28.53 -22.29 8.65
N PRO A 98 -27.47 -22.16 9.48
CA PRO A 98 -26.10 -22.40 9.05
C PRO A 98 -25.89 -23.76 8.38
N ALA A 99 -26.60 -24.82 8.78
CA ALA A 99 -26.47 -26.13 8.14
C ALA A 99 -26.96 -26.11 6.68
N ALA A 100 -28.04 -25.38 6.39
CA ALA A 100 -28.53 -25.19 5.03
C ALA A 100 -27.54 -24.40 4.16
N ILE A 101 -26.87 -23.39 4.74
CA ILE A 101 -25.82 -22.63 4.05
C ILE A 101 -24.61 -23.53 3.76
N VAL A 102 -24.19 -24.37 4.70
CA VAL A 102 -23.11 -25.35 4.47
C VAL A 102 -23.43 -26.25 3.27
N ALA A 103 -24.66 -26.78 3.19
CA ALA A 103 -25.08 -27.60 2.06
C ALA A 103 -24.96 -26.87 0.71
N ILE A 104 -25.28 -25.57 0.66
CA ILE A 104 -25.12 -24.73 -0.54
C ILE A 104 -23.64 -24.52 -0.91
N LEU A 105 -22.78 -24.33 0.08
CA LEU A 105 -21.34 -24.13 -0.12
C LEU A 105 -20.64 -25.41 -0.60
N GLU A 106 -21.07 -26.57 -0.10
CA GLU A 106 -20.51 -27.87 -0.46
C GLU A 106 -20.87 -28.30 -1.89
N GLN A 107 -22.11 -28.05 -2.29
CA GLN A 107 -22.62 -28.53 -3.57
C GLN A 107 -22.16 -27.66 -4.75
N PRO A 108 -22.07 -28.25 -5.96
CA PRO A 108 -22.04 -27.45 -7.17
C PRO A 108 -23.26 -26.50 -7.20
N PRO A 109 -23.07 -25.22 -7.57
CA PRO A 109 -21.92 -24.74 -8.33
C PRO A 109 -20.79 -24.09 -7.50
N HIS A 110 -20.85 -24.10 -6.16
CA HIS A 110 -19.78 -23.54 -5.30
C HIS A 110 -18.62 -24.53 -5.09
N GLY A 111 -18.91 -25.74 -4.60
CA GLY A 111 -17.91 -26.81 -4.45
C GLY A 111 -16.83 -26.57 -3.38
N TYR A 112 -17.06 -25.71 -2.38
CA TYR A 112 -16.08 -25.44 -1.32
C TYR A 112 -15.81 -26.64 -0.41
N GLY A 113 -16.69 -27.64 -0.40
CA GLY A 113 -16.48 -28.91 0.32
C GLY A 113 -15.22 -29.67 -0.12
N ALA A 114 -14.71 -29.40 -1.32
CA ALA A 114 -13.46 -29.98 -1.81
C ALA A 114 -12.19 -29.29 -1.24
N VAL A 115 -12.31 -28.07 -0.70
CA VAL A 115 -11.17 -27.22 -0.32
C VAL A 115 -11.21 -26.71 1.13
N MET A 116 -12.35 -26.80 1.81
CA MET A 116 -12.56 -26.37 3.19
C MET A 116 -13.06 -27.53 4.06
N ARG A 117 -12.64 -27.56 5.33
CA ARG A 117 -13.09 -28.60 6.27
C ARG A 117 -14.51 -28.27 6.76
N PRO A 118 -15.26 -29.26 7.29
CA PRO A 118 -16.63 -29.03 7.79
C PRO A 118 -16.71 -27.90 8.82
N ARG A 119 -15.71 -27.76 9.70
CA ARG A 119 -15.67 -26.65 10.66
C ARG A 119 -15.49 -25.29 10.00
N ASP A 120 -14.69 -25.20 8.94
CA ASP A 120 -14.45 -23.95 8.21
C ASP A 120 -15.72 -23.49 7.48
N LEU A 121 -16.41 -24.44 6.85
CA LEU A 121 -17.70 -24.19 6.21
C LEU A 121 -18.75 -23.74 7.22
N LEU A 122 -18.78 -24.38 8.40
CA LEU A 122 -19.69 -23.97 9.47
C LEU A 122 -19.39 -22.55 9.97
N ASP A 123 -18.12 -22.19 10.22
CA ASP A 123 -17.77 -20.83 10.65
C ASP A 123 -18.16 -19.80 9.58
N LEU A 124 -17.89 -20.08 8.29
CA LEU A 124 -18.32 -19.24 7.18
C LEU A 124 -19.86 -19.12 7.12
N ALA A 125 -20.59 -20.22 7.28
CA ALA A 125 -22.04 -20.24 7.29
C ALA A 125 -22.63 -19.46 8.48
N GLN A 126 -22.00 -19.51 9.65
CA GLN A 126 -22.38 -18.69 10.81
C GLN A 126 -22.22 -17.20 10.51
N PHE A 127 -21.13 -16.81 9.83
CA PHE A 127 -20.98 -15.44 9.37
C PHE A 127 -22.04 -15.04 8.32
N VAL A 128 -22.33 -15.89 7.34
CA VAL A 128 -23.38 -15.61 6.36
C VAL A 128 -24.75 -15.50 7.04
N SER A 129 -25.08 -16.37 7.99
CA SER A 129 -26.38 -16.31 8.68
C SER A 129 -26.49 -15.13 9.65
N ARG A 130 -25.51 -14.96 10.53
CA ARG A 130 -25.61 -14.09 11.73
C ARG A 130 -24.59 -12.96 11.76
N GLY A 131 -23.59 -13.02 10.88
CA GLY A 131 -22.49 -12.08 10.83
C GLY A 131 -22.75 -10.84 9.97
N GLN A 132 -23.65 -10.90 8.99
CA GLN A 132 -23.90 -9.78 8.09
C GLN A 132 -24.47 -8.56 8.83
N LEU A 133 -24.03 -7.36 8.43
CA LEU A 133 -24.61 -6.09 8.85
C LEU A 133 -25.20 -5.37 7.62
N PRO A 134 -26.27 -4.57 7.78
CA PRO A 134 -26.73 -3.68 6.73
C PRO A 134 -25.70 -2.56 6.52
N MET A 135 -24.74 -2.79 5.61
CA MET A 135 -23.60 -1.89 5.42
C MET A 135 -24.02 -0.48 4.98
N ASP A 136 -25.08 -0.37 4.19
CA ASP A 136 -25.66 0.91 3.78
C ASP A 136 -26.20 1.74 4.94
N ASP A 137 -26.52 1.14 6.09
CA ASP A 137 -26.93 1.88 7.29
C ASP A 137 -25.73 2.50 8.01
N LEU A 138 -24.51 2.00 7.75
CA LEU A 138 -23.27 2.39 8.41
C LEU A 138 -22.36 3.24 7.52
N VAL A 139 -22.49 3.13 6.21
CA VAL A 139 -21.70 3.86 5.21
C VAL A 139 -22.64 4.50 4.20
N ASP A 140 -22.42 5.77 3.90
CA ASP A 140 -23.14 6.46 2.85
C ASP A 140 -22.61 6.05 1.47
N ALA A 141 -23.47 5.41 0.67
CA ALA A 141 -23.09 4.85 -0.63
C ALA A 141 -22.58 5.92 -1.64
N LYS A 142 -23.02 7.18 -1.52
CA LYS A 142 -22.63 8.25 -2.45
C LYS A 142 -21.29 8.86 -2.09
N THR A 143 -21.12 9.20 -0.82
CA THR A 143 -19.95 9.92 -0.30
C THR A 143 -18.85 8.98 0.19
N ARG A 144 -19.17 7.69 0.35
CA ARG A 144 -18.32 6.66 0.96
C ARG A 144 -17.94 6.97 2.41
N ARG A 145 -18.59 7.94 3.04
CA ARG A 145 -18.32 8.32 4.43
C ARG A 145 -19.05 7.39 5.39
N SER A 146 -18.40 7.09 6.51
CA SER A 146 -19.09 6.47 7.62
C SER A 146 -20.23 7.39 8.08
N LYS A 147 -21.38 6.79 8.41
CA LYS A 147 -22.51 7.47 9.05
C LYS A 147 -22.35 7.58 10.58
N GLY A 148 -21.31 6.96 11.14
CA GLY A 148 -20.93 7.13 12.54
C GLY A 148 -20.19 8.45 12.81
N LEU A 149 -20.05 8.79 14.09
CA LEU A 149 -19.31 9.99 14.52
C LEU A 149 -17.85 9.64 14.86
N ALA A 150 -16.90 10.41 14.32
CA ALA A 150 -15.47 10.25 14.63
C ALA A 150 -15.11 10.71 16.05
N ALA A 151 -15.88 11.64 16.61
CA ALA A 151 -15.64 12.18 17.94
C ALA A 151 -15.68 11.06 19.00
N GLY A 152 -14.66 11.01 19.86
CA GLY A 152 -14.54 9.99 20.92
C GLY A 152 -13.89 8.66 20.50
N TYR A 153 -13.45 8.53 19.24
CA TYR A 153 -12.75 7.32 18.76
C TYR A 153 -11.22 7.45 18.67
N GLU A 154 -10.68 8.64 18.94
CA GLU A 154 -9.23 8.88 18.96
C GLU A 154 -8.50 8.06 20.02
N ASP A 155 -9.02 8.03 21.25
CA ASP A 155 -8.44 7.23 22.34
C ASP A 155 -8.51 5.73 22.04
N ARG A 156 -9.62 5.28 21.42
CA ARG A 156 -9.78 3.89 21.00
C ARG A 156 -8.79 3.53 19.90
N TYR A 157 -8.58 4.41 18.93
CA TYR A 157 -7.58 4.19 17.89
C TYR A 157 -6.17 4.14 18.49
N SER A 158 -5.85 5.08 19.38
CA SER A 158 -4.54 5.20 20.00
C SER A 158 -4.18 3.96 20.85
N THR A 159 -5.17 3.36 21.51
CA THR A 159 -4.98 2.20 22.38
C THR A 159 -5.05 0.85 21.65
N ILE A 160 -5.94 0.71 20.66
CA ILE A 160 -6.19 -0.57 19.98
C ILE A 160 -5.39 -0.69 18.68
N CYS A 161 -5.30 0.39 17.90
CA CYS A 161 -4.84 0.34 16.51
C CYS A 161 -3.42 0.89 16.33
N ALA A 162 -3.08 2.01 16.99
CA ALA A 162 -1.86 2.76 16.73
C ALA A 162 -0.57 1.98 17.06
N GLY A 163 -0.62 1.00 17.98
CA GLY A 163 0.53 0.13 18.27
C GLY A 163 1.03 -0.62 17.02
N CYS A 164 0.10 -1.09 16.18
CA CYS A 164 0.40 -1.81 14.95
C CYS A 164 0.39 -0.89 13.72
N HIS A 165 -0.56 0.05 13.64
CA HIS A 165 -0.78 0.90 12.47
C HIS A 165 -0.09 2.26 12.52
N GLY A 166 0.52 2.63 13.66
CA GLY A 166 1.11 3.95 13.90
C GLY A 166 0.04 4.99 14.24
N ALA A 167 0.43 6.09 14.89
CA ALA A 167 -0.50 7.16 15.24
C ALA A 167 -1.19 7.79 14.01
N ASP A 168 -0.53 7.74 12.85
CA ASP A 168 -1.01 8.30 11.59
C ASP A 168 -1.62 7.26 10.62
N GLY A 169 -1.67 5.98 11.03
CA GLY A 169 -2.20 4.89 10.19
C GLY A 169 -1.25 4.43 9.08
N LYS A 170 0.04 4.79 9.14
CA LYS A 170 1.05 4.52 8.10
C LYS A 170 2.21 3.63 8.55
N LYS A 171 2.10 2.88 9.66
CA LYS A 171 3.17 1.97 10.08
C LYS A 171 3.20 0.67 9.25
N VAL A 172 2.03 0.15 8.87
CA VAL A 172 1.92 -1.05 8.02
C VAL A 172 2.26 -0.67 6.58
N ARG A 173 3.11 -1.49 5.93
CA ARG A 173 3.64 -1.24 4.57
C ARG A 173 3.13 -2.20 3.51
N ASP A 174 2.50 -3.29 3.94
CA ASP A 174 1.94 -4.32 3.06
C ASP A 174 0.57 -3.92 2.49
N THR A 175 0.00 -2.80 2.95
CA THR A 175 -1.26 -2.20 2.48
C THR A 175 -1.10 -0.69 2.31
N PRO A 176 -1.99 0.00 1.56
CA PRO A 176 -2.06 1.46 1.59
C PRO A 176 -2.34 1.99 3.01
N PRO A 177 -2.10 3.28 3.29
CA PRO A 177 -2.44 3.91 4.56
C PRO A 177 -3.88 3.69 4.98
N LEU A 178 -4.13 3.52 6.29
CA LEU A 178 -5.48 3.24 6.79
C LEU A 178 -6.51 4.30 6.36
N GLY A 179 -6.14 5.58 6.41
CA GLY A 179 -7.07 6.64 6.02
C GLY A 179 -7.48 6.56 4.55
N GLU A 180 -6.56 6.15 3.67
CA GLU A 180 -6.84 5.96 2.25
C GLU A 180 -7.78 4.78 2.04
N VAL A 181 -7.45 3.62 2.62
CA VAL A 181 -8.31 2.42 2.57
C VAL A 181 -9.71 2.72 3.10
N ALA A 182 -9.81 3.42 4.23
CA ALA A 182 -11.09 3.78 4.86
C ALA A 182 -11.96 4.70 3.99
N ARG A 183 -11.36 5.57 3.16
CA ARG A 183 -12.09 6.47 2.25
C ARG A 183 -12.43 5.81 0.93
N GLU A 184 -11.50 5.06 0.36
CA GLU A 184 -11.66 4.46 -0.96
C GLU A 184 -12.52 3.20 -0.93
N ARG A 185 -12.34 2.40 0.13
CA ARG A 185 -12.90 1.05 0.30
C ARG A 185 -13.55 0.91 1.70
N PRO A 186 -14.55 1.75 2.03
CA PRO A 186 -15.11 1.83 3.39
C PRO A 186 -15.77 0.52 3.84
N HIS A 187 -16.45 -0.21 2.95
CA HIS A 187 -17.08 -1.50 3.30
C HIS A 187 -16.04 -2.58 3.60
N GLU A 188 -14.93 -2.63 2.85
CA GLU A 188 -13.80 -3.51 3.14
C GLU A 188 -13.17 -3.16 4.49
N ALA A 189 -12.89 -1.87 4.72
CA ALA A 189 -12.35 -1.41 6.00
C ALA A 189 -13.27 -1.75 7.18
N LEU A 190 -14.59 -1.53 7.03
CA LEU A 190 -15.58 -1.85 8.06
C LEU A 190 -15.66 -3.35 8.33
N HIS A 191 -15.65 -4.18 7.29
CA HIS A 191 -15.60 -5.63 7.42
C HIS A 191 -14.35 -6.08 8.22
N MET A 192 -13.17 -5.51 7.91
CA MET A 192 -11.93 -5.83 8.62
C MET A 192 -11.93 -5.33 10.06
N ILE A 193 -12.49 -4.15 10.35
CA ILE A 193 -12.66 -3.65 11.73
C ILE A 193 -13.48 -4.65 12.55
N LEU A 194 -14.56 -5.18 11.97
CA LEU A 194 -15.45 -6.12 12.66
C LEU A 194 -14.79 -7.49 12.86
N ASN A 195 -14.19 -8.06 11.83
CA ASN A 195 -13.84 -9.49 11.81
C ASN A 195 -12.31 -9.75 11.93
N GLY A 196 -11.50 -8.69 11.86
CA GLY A 196 -10.05 -8.78 11.75
C GLY A 196 -9.60 -9.08 10.31
N HIS A 197 -8.28 -9.12 10.11
CA HIS A 197 -7.67 -9.40 8.81
C HIS A 197 -7.27 -10.89 8.69
N PRO A 198 -7.55 -11.59 7.57
CA PRO A 198 -7.15 -12.99 7.36
C PRO A 198 -5.66 -13.21 7.59
N SER A 199 -5.31 -14.30 8.28
CA SER A 199 -3.92 -14.64 8.66
C SER A 199 -3.17 -13.58 9.49
N GLY A 200 -3.84 -12.51 9.93
CA GLY A 200 -3.22 -11.36 10.58
C GLY A 200 -3.36 -11.39 12.10
N GLN A 201 -2.65 -10.48 12.77
CA GLN A 201 -2.82 -10.20 14.20
C GLN A 201 -3.84 -9.07 14.45
N MET A 202 -4.52 -8.59 13.39
CA MET A 202 -5.50 -7.51 13.52
C MET A 202 -6.70 -8.03 14.34
N PRO A 203 -6.96 -7.44 15.52
CA PRO A 203 -8.04 -7.90 16.39
C PRO A 203 -9.41 -7.63 15.74
N ALA A 204 -10.36 -8.52 15.99
CA ALA A 204 -11.74 -8.35 15.59
C ALA A 204 -12.47 -7.48 16.63
N LEU A 205 -13.06 -6.37 16.20
CA LEU A 205 -13.76 -5.44 17.10
C LEU A 205 -15.28 -5.62 17.07
N ARG A 206 -15.80 -6.71 16.47
CA ARG A 206 -17.25 -7.00 16.39
C ARG A 206 -17.95 -6.96 17.75
N VAL A 207 -17.27 -7.36 18.83
CA VAL A 207 -17.84 -7.31 20.19
C VAL A 207 -18.22 -5.90 20.65
N LEU A 208 -17.63 -4.86 20.05
CA LEU A 208 -17.95 -3.46 20.35
C LEU A 208 -19.25 -2.99 19.67
N GLY A 209 -19.79 -3.78 18.73
CA GLY A 209 -21.03 -3.48 18.01
C GLY A 209 -20.83 -2.63 16.75
N ALA A 210 -21.90 -2.55 15.94
CA ALA A 210 -21.90 -1.88 14.65
C ALA A 210 -21.66 -0.36 14.74
N GLU A 211 -22.22 0.30 15.76
CA GLU A 211 -22.02 1.72 16.02
C GLU A 211 -20.55 2.03 16.31
N ALA A 212 -19.90 1.21 17.14
CA ALA A 212 -18.49 1.37 17.45
C ALA A 212 -17.60 1.15 16.23
N ALA A 213 -17.93 0.17 15.39
CA ALA A 213 -17.21 -0.07 14.16
C ALA A 213 -17.38 1.10 13.16
N ALA A 214 -18.57 1.68 13.05
CA ALA A 214 -18.84 2.84 12.21
C ALA A 214 -18.12 4.11 12.73
N GLY A 215 -18.14 4.37 14.04
CA GLY A 215 -17.39 5.47 14.64
C GLY A 215 -15.88 5.32 14.46
N MET A 216 -15.36 4.09 14.59
CA MET A 216 -13.95 3.79 14.29
C MET A 216 -13.63 4.06 12.81
N LEU A 217 -14.47 3.58 11.87
CA LEU A 217 -14.30 3.89 10.45
C LEU A 217 -14.32 5.40 10.19
N ALA A 218 -15.23 6.14 10.83
CA ALA A 218 -15.30 7.60 10.71
C ALA A 218 -13.99 8.26 11.15
N PHE A 219 -13.40 7.81 12.26
CA PHE A 219 -12.09 8.28 12.72
C PHE A 219 -10.97 7.89 11.74
N LEU A 220 -10.92 6.65 11.26
CA LEU A 220 -9.91 6.26 10.26
C LEU A 220 -9.99 7.15 9.01
N GLN A 221 -11.19 7.57 8.59
CA GLN A 221 -11.37 8.47 7.46
C GLN A 221 -10.84 9.90 7.68
N THR A 222 -10.47 10.29 8.91
CA THR A 222 -9.76 11.55 9.21
C THR A 222 -8.23 11.41 9.16
N LEU A 223 -7.71 10.18 9.24
CA LEU A 223 -6.27 9.93 9.21
C LEU A 223 -5.64 10.41 7.89
N PRO A 224 -4.40 10.91 7.95
CA PRO A 224 -3.76 11.50 6.78
C PRO A 224 -3.56 10.44 5.68
N ALA A 225 -3.83 10.83 4.43
CA ALA A 225 -3.45 10.05 3.26
C ALA A 225 -1.92 10.01 3.11
N GLN A 226 -1.42 9.22 2.17
CA GLN A 226 -0.03 9.29 1.78
C GLN A 226 0.31 10.71 1.28
N ASN A 227 1.43 11.29 1.74
CA ASN A 227 1.92 12.53 1.15
C ASN A 227 2.45 12.21 -0.25
N LEU A 228 1.78 12.71 -1.28
CA LEU A 228 2.10 12.40 -2.67
C LEU A 228 3.52 12.84 -3.06
N ALA A 229 3.95 14.04 -2.66
CA ALA A 229 5.30 14.52 -2.95
C ALA A 229 6.36 13.62 -2.28
N GLY A 230 6.13 13.21 -1.03
CA GLY A 230 6.99 12.27 -0.33
C GLY A 230 7.03 10.88 -0.99
N SER A 231 5.88 10.42 -1.50
CA SER A 231 5.75 9.16 -2.23
C SER A 231 6.53 9.16 -3.55
N VAL A 232 6.37 10.22 -4.35
CA VAL A 232 7.11 10.43 -5.61
C VAL A 232 8.62 10.46 -5.37
N VAL A 233 9.06 11.22 -4.37
CA VAL A 233 10.47 11.35 -4.01
C VAL A 233 11.06 9.99 -3.60
N ARG A 234 10.34 9.25 -2.74
CA ARG A 234 10.78 7.92 -2.31
C ARG A 234 10.78 6.93 -3.48
N GLY A 235 9.79 6.99 -4.36
CA GLY A 235 9.74 6.21 -5.59
C GLY A 235 10.95 6.44 -6.50
N GLY A 236 11.45 7.67 -6.59
CA GLY A 236 12.70 7.96 -7.30
C GLY A 236 13.91 7.25 -6.70
N ARG A 237 14.05 7.25 -5.36
CA ARG A 237 15.12 6.48 -4.70
C ARG A 237 14.98 4.97 -4.91
N LEU A 238 13.75 4.45 -4.90
CA LEU A 238 13.49 3.05 -5.23
C LEU A 238 13.87 2.73 -6.69
N TYR A 239 13.57 3.63 -7.63
CA TYR A 239 13.94 3.48 -9.04
C TYR A 239 15.46 3.40 -9.24
N ASP A 240 16.20 4.25 -8.51
CA ASP A 240 17.66 4.22 -8.44
C ASP A 240 18.16 2.89 -7.86
N ASN A 241 17.85 2.64 -6.58
CA ASN A 241 18.29 1.45 -5.86
C ASN A 241 17.36 1.10 -4.71
N TRP A 242 16.30 0.34 -5.03
CA TRP A 242 15.33 -0.13 -4.04
C TRP A 242 15.95 -0.96 -2.92
N GLN A 243 17.02 -1.70 -3.21
CA GLN A 243 17.68 -2.58 -2.24
C GLN A 243 18.31 -1.76 -1.13
N ALA A 244 19.03 -0.69 -1.51
CA ALA A 244 19.62 0.26 -0.57
C ALA A 244 18.53 1.02 0.21
N GLU A 245 17.53 1.58 -0.48
CA GLU A 245 16.42 2.32 0.17
C GLU A 245 15.64 1.45 1.18
N LEU A 246 15.55 0.15 0.94
CA LEU A 246 14.91 -0.81 1.84
C LEU A 246 15.87 -1.46 2.84
N ARG A 247 17.18 -1.22 2.72
CA ARG A 247 18.24 -1.88 3.50
C ARG A 247 18.09 -3.40 3.47
N THR A 248 17.89 -3.94 2.28
CA THR A 248 17.66 -5.36 2.05
C THR A 248 18.51 -5.88 0.90
N LEU A 249 18.72 -7.19 0.88
CA LEU A 249 19.49 -7.83 -0.18
C LEU A 249 18.57 -8.16 -1.37
N PRO A 250 19.05 -7.98 -2.61
CA PRO A 250 18.35 -8.48 -3.78
C PRO A 250 18.32 -10.01 -3.79
N PRO A 251 17.49 -10.61 -4.67
CA PRO A 251 17.68 -11.98 -5.08
C PRO A 251 19.13 -12.23 -5.53
N SER A 252 19.68 -13.39 -5.16
CA SER A 252 21.06 -13.78 -5.51
C SER A 252 21.24 -14.18 -6.97
N VAL A 253 20.15 -14.28 -7.74
CA VAL A 253 20.15 -14.60 -9.16
C VAL A 253 19.87 -13.34 -9.99
N PRO A 254 20.45 -13.22 -11.20
CA PRO A 254 20.12 -12.12 -12.09
C PRO A 254 18.64 -12.01 -12.40
N HIS A 255 18.17 -10.78 -12.60
CA HIS A 255 16.79 -10.52 -12.96
C HIS A 255 16.46 -11.24 -14.29
N PRO A 256 15.42 -12.10 -14.37
CA PRO A 256 15.18 -12.96 -15.54
C PRO A 256 14.96 -12.21 -16.86
N ALA A 257 14.39 -10.99 -16.80
CA ALA A 257 14.19 -10.14 -17.98
C ALA A 257 15.46 -9.37 -18.41
N TYR A 258 16.55 -9.42 -17.64
CA TYR A 258 17.80 -8.76 -18.02
C TYR A 258 18.50 -9.54 -19.15
N PRO A 259 18.96 -8.89 -20.24
CA PRO A 259 19.54 -9.60 -21.37
C PRO A 259 20.82 -10.34 -21.00
N ARG A 260 20.89 -11.64 -21.30
CA ARG A 260 22.06 -12.49 -21.01
C ARG A 260 23.34 -12.07 -21.75
N SER A 261 23.19 -11.35 -22.85
CA SER A 261 24.31 -10.83 -23.64
C SER A 261 24.80 -9.45 -23.18
N ALA A 262 24.11 -8.80 -22.24
CA ALA A 262 24.51 -7.49 -21.73
C ALA A 262 25.71 -7.61 -20.77
N VAL A 263 26.52 -6.55 -20.68
CA VAL A 263 27.80 -6.56 -19.94
C VAL A 263 27.65 -6.96 -18.48
N TYR A 264 26.53 -6.59 -17.84
CA TYR A 264 26.28 -6.85 -16.42
C TYR A 264 25.30 -8.00 -16.16
N ALA A 265 25.12 -8.91 -17.11
CA ALA A 265 24.16 -10.01 -16.99
C ALA A 265 24.35 -10.90 -15.76
N GLU A 266 25.59 -11.03 -15.27
CA GLU A 266 25.93 -11.85 -14.10
C GLU A 266 25.97 -11.04 -12.78
N ASP A 267 25.85 -9.70 -12.82
CA ASP A 267 25.82 -8.85 -11.62
C ASP A 267 24.39 -8.78 -11.07
N ALA A 268 23.99 -9.83 -10.34
CA ALA A 268 22.62 -9.97 -9.86
C ALA A 268 22.08 -8.69 -9.18
N PRO A 269 22.74 -8.10 -8.16
CA PRO A 269 22.26 -6.85 -7.55
C PRO A 269 21.99 -5.72 -8.54
N ARG A 270 22.83 -5.56 -9.56
CA ARG A 270 22.68 -4.52 -10.57
C ARG A 270 21.50 -4.78 -11.50
N THR A 271 21.30 -6.02 -11.96
CA THR A 271 20.21 -6.38 -12.89
C THR A 271 18.80 -6.15 -12.30
N TRP A 272 18.67 -6.08 -10.97
CA TRP A 272 17.41 -5.82 -10.29
C TRP A 272 17.07 -4.32 -10.12
N ARG A 273 17.95 -3.40 -10.52
CA ARG A 273 17.72 -1.95 -10.39
C ARG A 273 16.96 -1.42 -11.60
N CYS A 274 15.88 -0.66 -11.37
CA CYS A 274 15.03 -0.14 -12.45
C CYS A 274 15.84 0.75 -13.42
N LYS A 275 16.71 1.61 -12.88
CA LYS A 275 17.60 2.46 -13.67
C LYS A 275 18.51 1.68 -14.61
N GLU A 276 18.83 0.42 -14.31
CA GLU A 276 19.78 -0.36 -15.12
C GLU A 276 19.17 -0.76 -16.46
N CYS A 277 17.86 -1.01 -16.50
CA CYS A 277 17.14 -1.31 -17.75
C CYS A 277 16.61 -0.03 -18.41
N HIS A 278 16.07 0.90 -17.62
CA HIS A 278 15.29 2.05 -18.11
C HIS A 278 16.08 3.36 -18.18
N GLY A 279 17.34 3.37 -17.75
CA GLY A 279 18.25 4.51 -17.85
C GLY A 279 18.01 5.62 -16.81
N TRP A 280 19.03 6.44 -16.57
CA TRP A 280 18.89 7.64 -15.73
C TRP A 280 18.04 8.74 -16.36
N ASP A 281 17.95 8.74 -17.68
CA ASP A 281 17.16 9.67 -18.48
C ASP A 281 15.73 9.20 -18.75
N TYR A 282 15.36 8.03 -18.21
CA TYR A 282 14.05 7.38 -18.35
C TYR A 282 13.71 6.89 -19.77
N LEU A 283 14.67 6.89 -20.69
CA LEU A 283 14.47 6.51 -22.09
C LEU A 283 15.00 5.10 -22.44
N GLY A 284 15.77 4.47 -21.56
CA GLY A 284 16.36 3.15 -21.78
C GLY A 284 17.16 3.11 -23.08
N ARG A 285 16.82 2.15 -23.96
CA ARG A 285 17.44 1.97 -25.28
C ARG A 285 17.32 3.17 -26.22
N ASP A 286 16.36 4.05 -25.99
CA ASP A 286 16.10 5.22 -26.85
C ASP A 286 16.87 6.45 -26.35
N GLY A 287 17.67 6.32 -25.29
CA GLY A 287 18.42 7.42 -24.68
C GLY A 287 19.86 7.07 -24.33
N GLY A 288 20.29 7.42 -23.12
CA GLY A 288 21.69 7.32 -22.69
C GLY A 288 22.21 5.88 -22.63
N TYR A 289 21.31 4.91 -22.58
CA TYR A 289 21.61 3.47 -22.58
C TYR A 289 21.35 2.83 -23.95
N ALA A 290 21.28 3.60 -25.03
CA ALA A 290 21.21 3.07 -26.39
C ALA A 290 22.46 2.25 -26.79
N SER A 291 23.60 2.57 -26.19
CA SER A 291 24.89 1.91 -26.43
C SER A 291 25.77 1.93 -25.18
N GLY A 292 26.95 1.31 -25.26
CA GLY A 292 27.89 1.23 -24.14
C GLY A 292 27.55 0.11 -23.15
N PRO A 293 28.21 0.07 -21.98
CA PRO A 293 28.14 -1.07 -21.06
C PRO A 293 26.76 -1.26 -20.41
N HIS A 294 25.92 -0.22 -20.39
CA HIS A 294 24.56 -0.29 -19.83
C HIS A 294 23.49 -0.60 -20.89
N ALA A 295 23.87 -0.87 -22.14
CA ALA A 295 22.91 -1.14 -23.20
C ALA A 295 22.21 -2.50 -23.01
N THR A 296 20.89 -2.44 -22.81
CA THR A 296 20.03 -3.63 -22.64
C THR A 296 19.07 -3.85 -23.81
N GLY A 297 18.83 -2.84 -24.65
CA GLY A 297 17.78 -2.89 -25.68
C GLY A 297 16.36 -2.81 -25.13
N ILE A 298 16.19 -2.55 -23.82
CA ILE A 298 14.90 -2.38 -23.14
C ILE A 298 14.45 -0.92 -23.24
N LYS A 299 13.17 -0.68 -23.54
CA LYS A 299 12.61 0.68 -23.64
C LYS A 299 12.58 1.40 -22.29
N GLY A 300 12.54 2.73 -22.35
CA GLY A 300 12.32 3.59 -21.18
C GLY A 300 10.91 3.52 -20.60
N ILE A 301 10.67 4.37 -19.59
CA ILE A 301 9.41 4.45 -18.83
C ILE A 301 8.52 5.66 -19.21
N ARG A 302 8.96 6.53 -20.14
CA ARG A 302 8.25 7.78 -20.49
C ARG A 302 6.78 7.57 -20.87
N ASP A 303 6.45 6.47 -21.53
CA ASP A 303 5.07 6.14 -21.94
C ASP A 303 4.09 5.92 -20.77
N LEU A 304 4.60 5.71 -19.56
CA LEU A 304 3.79 5.56 -18.35
C LEU A 304 3.64 6.88 -17.55
N SER A 305 4.16 7.99 -18.08
CA SER A 305 3.95 9.31 -17.46
C SER A 305 2.46 9.68 -17.52
N GLY A 306 1.88 10.01 -16.38
CA GLY A 306 0.45 10.31 -16.22
C GLY A 306 -0.46 9.06 -16.17
N ALA A 307 0.09 7.85 -16.28
CA ALA A 307 -0.67 6.62 -16.15
C ALA A 307 -1.24 6.46 -14.72
N PRO A 308 -2.41 5.85 -14.53
CA PRO A 308 -2.92 5.56 -13.19
C PRO A 308 -1.95 4.66 -12.40
N PRO A 309 -1.65 4.94 -11.12
CA PRO A 309 -0.67 4.17 -10.33
C PRO A 309 -0.95 2.66 -10.29
N GLU A 310 -2.21 2.25 -10.25
CA GLU A 310 -2.63 0.85 -10.26
C GLU A 310 -2.20 0.11 -11.54
N GLN A 311 -2.20 0.80 -12.69
CA GLN A 311 -1.71 0.24 -13.94
C GLN A 311 -0.21 -0.01 -13.86
N VAL A 312 0.56 0.91 -13.27
CA VAL A 312 1.99 0.74 -13.08
C VAL A 312 2.30 -0.38 -12.08
N ILE A 313 1.53 -0.49 -10.98
CA ILE A 313 1.69 -1.58 -10.01
C ILE A 313 1.42 -2.94 -10.66
N ALA A 314 0.41 -3.04 -11.54
CA ALA A 314 0.15 -4.27 -12.28
C ALA A 314 1.35 -4.68 -13.15
N VAL A 315 1.95 -3.72 -13.88
CA VAL A 315 3.18 -3.96 -14.67
C VAL A 315 4.34 -4.39 -13.78
N LEU A 316 4.57 -3.72 -12.64
CA LEU A 316 5.66 -4.08 -11.71
C LEU A 316 5.51 -5.51 -11.13
N ARG A 317 4.30 -6.04 -11.09
CA ARG A 317 3.98 -7.36 -10.53
C ARG A 317 3.94 -8.49 -11.55
N ASP A 318 3.90 -8.16 -12.83
CA ASP A 318 3.76 -9.15 -13.89
C ASP A 318 4.92 -10.16 -13.93
N ASP A 319 4.78 -11.18 -14.76
CA ASP A 319 5.79 -12.24 -14.92
C ASP A 319 7.11 -11.73 -15.50
N THR A 320 7.14 -10.51 -16.05
CA THR A 320 8.35 -9.85 -16.55
C THR A 320 9.13 -9.23 -15.41
N HIS A 321 8.50 -8.36 -14.62
CA HIS A 321 9.16 -7.54 -13.58
C HIS A 321 9.24 -8.23 -12.22
N ARG A 322 8.22 -9.01 -11.83
CA ARG A 322 8.21 -9.85 -10.61
C ARG A 322 8.49 -9.12 -9.30
N TYR A 323 8.36 -7.80 -9.23
CA TYR A 323 8.67 -7.04 -8.01
C TYR A 323 7.69 -7.31 -6.87
N GLY A 324 6.52 -7.90 -7.16
CA GLY A 324 5.60 -8.38 -6.12
C GLY A 324 6.21 -9.38 -5.15
N ALA A 325 7.31 -10.06 -5.53
CA ALA A 325 8.01 -11.00 -4.65
C ALA A 325 8.99 -10.33 -3.68
N VAL A 326 9.43 -9.09 -3.95
CA VAL A 326 10.51 -8.42 -3.20
C VAL A 326 10.12 -7.04 -2.65
N LEU A 327 9.06 -6.43 -3.17
CA LEU A 327 8.56 -5.11 -2.76
C LEU A 327 7.19 -5.20 -2.09
N LYS A 328 7.00 -4.45 -1.01
CA LYS A 328 5.71 -4.34 -0.33
C LYS A 328 4.77 -3.44 -1.12
N GLN A 329 3.46 -3.51 -0.83
CA GLN A 329 2.45 -2.69 -1.51
C GLN A 329 2.80 -1.19 -1.51
N ARG A 330 3.30 -0.64 -0.39
CA ARG A 330 3.69 0.77 -0.35
C ARG A 330 4.96 1.10 -1.13
N ASP A 331 5.87 0.15 -1.29
CA ASP A 331 7.04 0.34 -2.15
C ASP A 331 6.64 0.39 -3.62
N LEU A 332 5.73 -0.50 -4.02
CA LEU A 332 5.16 -0.52 -5.36
C LEU A 332 4.36 0.77 -5.64
N LEU A 333 3.58 1.25 -4.67
CA LEU A 333 2.84 2.50 -4.80
C LEU A 333 3.76 3.72 -4.92
N ASP A 334 4.85 3.78 -4.12
CA ASP A 334 5.84 4.85 -4.23
C ASP A 334 6.51 4.86 -5.61
N LEU A 335 6.95 3.69 -6.09
CA LEU A 335 7.47 3.53 -7.46
C LEU A 335 6.45 3.95 -8.51
N ALA A 336 5.19 3.54 -8.37
CA ALA A 336 4.14 3.87 -9.31
C ALA A 336 3.85 5.38 -9.35
N HIS A 337 3.82 6.06 -8.21
CA HIS A 337 3.71 7.52 -8.18
C HIS A 337 4.92 8.19 -8.83
N PHE A 338 6.13 7.69 -8.62
CA PHE A 338 7.31 8.22 -9.31
C PHE A 338 7.23 8.02 -10.83
N VAL A 339 6.89 6.81 -11.29
CA VAL A 339 6.76 6.53 -12.72
C VAL A 339 5.64 7.35 -13.34
N SER A 340 4.50 7.51 -12.67
CA SER A 340 3.39 8.30 -13.22
C SER A 340 3.66 9.80 -13.18
N LEU A 341 4.06 10.32 -12.02
CA LEU A 341 4.02 11.76 -11.70
C LEU A 341 5.41 12.36 -11.44
N GLY A 342 6.41 11.53 -11.17
CA GLY A 342 7.75 11.94 -10.81
C GLY A 342 8.72 12.10 -11.98
N GLN A 343 8.44 11.52 -13.13
CA GLN A 343 9.34 11.66 -14.27
C GLN A 343 9.45 13.12 -14.73
N ILE A 344 10.63 13.52 -15.21
CA ILE A 344 10.82 14.79 -15.93
C ILE A 344 11.37 14.50 -17.32
N ASP A 345 11.13 15.40 -18.27
CA ASP A 345 11.79 15.37 -19.56
C ASP A 345 13.24 15.85 -19.39
N MET A 346 14.15 14.88 -19.34
CA MET A 346 15.56 15.14 -19.09
C MET A 346 16.24 15.86 -20.25
N ASP A 347 15.76 15.72 -21.48
CA ASP A 347 16.32 16.44 -22.64
C ASP A 347 15.94 17.92 -22.64
N ARG A 348 14.95 18.34 -21.84
CA ARG A 348 14.70 19.77 -21.56
C ARG A 348 15.68 20.34 -20.54
N ALA A 349 16.25 19.51 -19.68
CA ALA A 349 17.17 19.92 -18.62
C ALA A 349 18.65 19.82 -19.04
N ILE A 350 18.99 18.85 -19.89
CA ILE A 350 20.37 18.51 -20.25
C ILE A 350 20.48 18.46 -21.76
N ASP A 351 21.53 19.07 -22.31
CA ASP A 351 21.93 18.88 -23.69
C ASP A 351 22.65 17.53 -23.83
N ARG A 352 22.00 16.56 -24.46
CA ARG A 352 22.50 15.19 -24.54
C ARG A 352 23.85 15.04 -25.25
N PRO A 353 24.12 15.70 -26.39
CA PRO A 353 25.42 15.61 -27.05
C PRO A 353 26.58 16.11 -26.19
N THR A 354 26.40 17.25 -25.52
CA THR A 354 27.48 17.87 -24.73
C THR A 354 27.47 17.47 -23.25
N ARG A 355 26.40 16.81 -22.79
CA ARG A 355 26.10 16.50 -21.39
C ARG A 355 25.95 17.74 -20.50
N LYS A 356 25.85 18.94 -21.08
CA LYS A 356 25.76 20.18 -20.30
C LYS A 356 24.34 20.45 -19.85
N ALA A 357 24.20 20.85 -18.59
CA ALA A 357 22.93 21.33 -18.06
C ALA A 357 22.52 22.61 -18.79
N LYS A 358 21.23 22.76 -19.08
CA LYS A 358 20.64 23.93 -19.76
C LYS A 358 20.31 25.08 -18.79
N GLY A 359 20.65 24.93 -17.51
CA GLY A 359 20.41 25.90 -16.46
C GLY A 359 21.48 27.00 -16.39
N VAL A 360 21.25 27.96 -15.50
CA VAL A 360 22.09 29.12 -15.25
C VAL A 360 22.84 28.95 -13.93
N ALA A 361 24.07 28.45 -13.98
CA ALA A 361 24.90 28.18 -12.80
C ALA A 361 24.98 29.35 -11.80
N ALA A 362 25.07 30.59 -12.29
CA ALA A 362 25.15 31.78 -11.44
C ALA A 362 23.93 31.99 -10.53
N ARG A 363 22.75 31.44 -10.88
CA ARG A 363 21.54 31.53 -10.04
C ARG A 363 21.53 30.53 -8.88
N ALA A 364 22.36 29.49 -8.94
CA ALA A 364 22.35 28.39 -7.98
C ALA A 364 23.49 28.46 -6.94
N VAL A 365 24.38 29.46 -7.02
CA VAL A 365 25.55 29.60 -6.12
C VAL A 365 25.13 29.60 -4.65
N ASP A 366 24.18 30.45 -4.27
CA ASP A 366 23.71 30.57 -2.89
C ASP A 366 22.92 29.33 -2.44
N TYR A 367 22.14 28.72 -3.34
CA TYR A 367 21.41 27.49 -3.06
C TYR A 367 22.35 26.33 -2.78
N TYR A 368 23.40 26.15 -3.60
CA TYR A 368 24.43 25.15 -3.33
C TYR A 368 25.14 25.44 -2.01
N GLY A 369 25.56 26.69 -1.78
CA GLY A 369 26.30 27.10 -0.59
C GLY A 369 25.54 26.88 0.72
N THR A 370 24.21 26.96 0.69
CA THR A 370 23.36 26.83 1.90
C THR A 370 22.72 25.46 2.07
N ILE A 371 22.37 24.77 0.98
CA ILE A 371 21.65 23.48 1.03
C ILE A 371 22.61 22.30 0.88
N CYS A 372 23.61 22.41 0.00
CA CYS A 372 24.43 21.27 -0.43
C CYS A 372 25.80 21.25 0.24
N ALA A 373 26.45 22.42 0.36
CA ALA A 373 27.84 22.54 0.77
C ALA A 373 28.10 22.14 2.23
N SER A 374 27.07 22.13 3.09
CA SER A 374 27.17 21.64 4.47
C SER A 374 27.54 20.14 4.55
N CYS A 375 27.15 19.36 3.53
CA CYS A 375 27.49 17.94 3.42
C CYS A 375 28.55 17.67 2.36
N HIS A 376 28.47 18.35 1.20
CA HIS A 376 29.35 18.09 0.05
C HIS A 376 30.63 18.95 0.03
N GLY A 377 30.76 19.91 0.94
CA GLY A 377 31.84 20.90 0.90
C GLY A 377 31.60 21.98 -0.14
N ARG A 378 32.30 23.11 -0.05
CA ARG A 378 32.16 24.21 -1.02
C ARG A 378 32.67 23.84 -2.42
N ASP A 379 33.60 22.90 -2.49
CA ASP A 379 34.20 22.36 -3.71
C ASP A 379 33.49 21.11 -4.25
N GLY A 380 32.54 20.54 -3.49
CA GLY A 380 31.81 19.33 -3.88
C GLY A 380 32.58 18.03 -3.67
N ALA A 381 33.67 18.05 -2.89
CA ALA A 381 34.57 16.90 -2.70
C ALA A 381 34.57 16.31 -1.28
N ALA A 382 33.77 16.85 -0.34
CA ALA A 382 33.84 16.44 1.07
C ALA A 382 33.39 14.98 1.35
N ILE A 383 32.53 14.40 0.51
CA ILE A 383 32.09 13.01 0.65
C ILE A 383 33.08 12.08 -0.06
N ILE A 384 33.94 11.41 0.72
CA ILE A 384 35.06 10.61 0.18
C ILE A 384 34.67 9.22 -0.35
N THR A 385 33.48 8.73 -0.02
CA THR A 385 32.96 7.42 -0.44
C THR A 385 32.38 7.43 -1.86
N THR A 386 32.28 8.60 -2.48
CA THR A 386 31.79 8.79 -3.85
C THR A 386 32.69 9.74 -4.65
N VAL A 387 32.55 9.78 -5.97
CA VAL A 387 33.26 10.73 -6.82
C VAL A 387 32.87 12.18 -6.48
N PRO A 388 33.75 13.18 -6.67
CA PRO A 388 33.40 14.58 -6.49
C PRO A 388 32.16 14.98 -7.30
N LEU A 389 31.34 15.89 -6.76
CA LEU A 389 30.11 16.31 -7.43
C LEU A 389 30.35 16.90 -8.83
N GLY A 390 31.45 17.63 -9.02
CA GLY A 390 31.82 18.16 -10.33
C GLY A 390 32.06 17.05 -11.36
N ARG A 391 32.69 15.95 -10.95
CA ARG A 391 32.89 14.78 -11.80
C ARG A 391 31.57 14.08 -12.10
N LEU A 392 30.75 13.80 -11.07
CA LEU A 392 29.44 13.16 -11.26
C LEU A 392 28.54 13.95 -12.22
N ALA A 393 28.48 15.27 -12.04
CA ALA A 393 27.62 16.14 -12.84
C ALA A 393 28.09 16.26 -14.31
N ASN A 394 29.38 16.08 -14.59
CA ASN A 394 29.90 16.10 -15.97
C ASN A 394 29.84 14.70 -16.62
N ASP A 395 30.19 13.65 -15.89
CA ASP A 395 30.23 12.28 -16.43
C ASP A 395 28.82 11.68 -16.58
N SER A 396 27.94 11.93 -15.60
CA SER A 396 26.58 11.37 -15.50
C SER A 396 25.56 12.43 -15.03
N PRO A 397 25.30 13.49 -15.84
CA PRO A 397 24.41 14.59 -15.45
C PRO A 397 22.97 14.12 -15.15
N TRP A 398 22.48 13.09 -15.84
CA TRP A 398 21.15 12.51 -15.62
C TRP A 398 21.03 11.86 -14.23
N GLU A 399 22.09 11.16 -13.80
CA GLU A 399 22.15 10.59 -12.45
C GLU A 399 22.20 11.70 -11.40
N ALA A 400 23.05 12.71 -11.61
CA ALA A 400 23.15 13.86 -10.72
C ALA A 400 21.78 14.55 -10.56
N LEU A 401 21.10 14.85 -11.66
CA LEU A 401 19.78 15.48 -11.62
C LEU A 401 18.72 14.59 -10.96
N HIS A 402 18.72 13.29 -11.25
CA HIS A 402 17.83 12.34 -10.59
C HIS A 402 18.01 12.37 -9.07
N LYS A 403 19.26 12.38 -8.59
CA LYS A 403 19.58 12.39 -7.16
C LYS A 403 19.27 13.75 -6.52
N ILE A 404 19.48 14.87 -7.21
CA ILE A 404 19.02 16.20 -6.75
C ILE A 404 17.50 16.21 -6.56
N LEU A 405 16.75 15.66 -7.52
CA LEU A 405 15.29 15.59 -7.47
C LEU A 405 14.78 14.71 -6.31
N ASN A 406 15.35 13.53 -6.13
CA ASN A 406 14.76 12.46 -5.32
C ASN A 406 15.54 12.12 -4.04
N GLY A 407 16.73 12.67 -3.86
CA GLY A 407 17.69 12.27 -2.82
C GLY A 407 18.50 11.04 -3.22
N HIS A 408 19.29 10.53 -2.28
CA HIS A 408 20.14 9.34 -2.47
C HIS A 408 19.63 8.17 -1.61
N PRO A 409 19.48 6.95 -2.16
CA PRO A 409 19.05 5.78 -1.39
C PRO A 409 20.00 5.48 -0.22
N ASP A 410 19.45 5.20 0.97
CA ASP A 410 20.22 4.87 2.19
C ASP A 410 21.17 5.96 2.72
N GLU A 411 21.03 7.21 2.27
CA GLU A 411 21.85 8.34 2.72
C GLU A 411 20.96 9.52 3.12
N PRO A 412 21.41 10.41 4.04
CA PRO A 412 20.62 11.57 4.47
C PRO A 412 20.58 12.69 3.43
N MET A 413 20.85 12.40 2.15
CA MET A 413 20.75 13.38 1.06
C MET A 413 19.26 13.72 0.80
N PRO A 414 18.83 14.97 1.06
CA PRO A 414 17.44 15.35 0.92
C PRO A 414 17.01 15.37 -0.55
N ALA A 415 15.71 15.22 -0.77
CA ALA A 415 15.10 15.43 -2.08
C ALA A 415 14.68 16.90 -2.23
N LEU A 416 15.01 17.51 -3.38
CA LEU A 416 14.86 18.95 -3.56
C LEU A 416 13.76 19.34 -4.55
N ARG A 417 12.92 18.40 -5.01
CA ARG A 417 11.79 18.64 -5.93
C ARG A 417 10.92 19.86 -5.59
N VAL A 418 10.76 20.17 -4.30
CA VAL A 418 9.95 21.30 -3.84
C VAL A 418 10.48 22.67 -4.33
N LEU A 419 11.76 22.75 -4.69
CA LEU A 419 12.40 23.96 -5.21
C LEU A 419 12.03 24.29 -6.66
N GLY A 420 11.39 23.35 -7.38
CA GLY A 420 11.01 23.50 -8.78
C GLY A 420 12.12 23.13 -9.76
N ASN A 421 11.75 22.56 -10.91
CA ASN A 421 12.70 21.95 -11.83
C ASN A 421 13.75 22.94 -12.36
N ASP A 422 13.36 24.16 -12.71
CA ASP A 422 14.28 25.15 -13.28
C ASP A 422 15.47 25.42 -12.36
N LEU A 423 15.21 25.63 -11.06
CA LEU A 423 16.27 25.84 -10.07
C LEU A 423 17.14 24.58 -9.88
N LEU A 424 16.56 23.38 -9.94
CA LEU A 424 17.35 22.15 -9.84
C LEU A 424 18.26 21.92 -11.04
N VAL A 425 17.85 22.38 -12.23
CA VAL A 425 18.71 22.39 -13.42
C VAL A 425 19.80 23.46 -13.29
N ASP A 426 19.50 24.62 -12.71
CA ASP A 426 20.52 25.64 -12.37
C ASP A 426 21.55 25.08 -11.37
N ILE A 427 21.11 24.30 -10.37
CA ILE A 427 22.00 23.61 -9.43
C ILE A 427 22.88 22.61 -10.16
N LEU A 428 22.34 21.78 -11.05
CA LEU A 428 23.14 20.87 -11.86
C LEU A 428 24.18 21.62 -12.69
N ALA A 429 23.80 22.75 -13.30
CA ALA A 429 24.72 23.60 -14.06
C ALA A 429 25.85 24.15 -13.18
N TYR A 430 25.55 24.55 -11.94
CA TYR A 430 26.57 24.95 -10.97
C TYR A 430 27.48 23.78 -10.56
N LEU A 431 26.94 22.58 -10.33
CA LEU A 431 27.77 21.41 -10.04
C LEU A 431 28.79 21.16 -11.15
N GLN A 432 28.43 21.40 -12.42
CA GLN A 432 29.34 21.22 -13.55
C GLN A 432 30.52 22.21 -13.58
N THR A 433 30.50 23.28 -12.77
CA THR A 433 31.61 24.23 -12.61
C THR A 433 32.55 23.88 -11.46
N LEU A 434 32.20 22.91 -10.62
CA LEU A 434 33.01 22.47 -9.49
C LEU A 434 34.20 21.60 -9.95
N SER A 435 35.17 21.42 -9.06
CA SER A 435 36.32 20.53 -9.32
C SER A 435 35.85 19.11 -9.62
N GLN A 436 36.48 18.49 -10.62
CA GLN A 436 36.28 17.07 -10.94
C GLN A 436 37.27 16.17 -10.19
N ASP A 437 38.28 16.78 -9.57
CA ASP A 437 39.36 16.14 -8.83
C ASP A 437 39.32 16.55 -7.36
N ARG A 438 39.94 15.73 -6.51
CA ARG A 438 40.09 15.99 -5.07
C ARG A 438 41.39 16.70 -4.76
#